data_AF-U2PUM5-F1
#
_entry.id   AF-U2PUM5-F1
#
_cell.length_a   1.000
_cell.length_b   1.000
_cell.length_c   1.000
_cell.angle_alpha   90.00
_cell.angle_beta   90.00
_cell.angle_gamma   90.00
#
_symmetry.space_group_name_H-M   'P 1'
#
loop_
_entity.id
_entity.type
_entity.pdbx_description
1 polymer ?
#
loop_
_entity_poly.entity_id
_entity_poly.type
_entity_poly.pdbx_seq_one_letter_code
_entity_poly.pdbx_strand_id
1 'polypeptide(L)'
;MSQAYIGYDLQNALKEELLNRGIKKNVATVITQVRVDENDPAFEHPTKPIGQFMTKEEADAAVASSGIQVMEDAGRGYRRVVASPKPAEIIEIDTKIS
;
A
#
# COMPACT_ATOMS: atom_id res chain seq x y z
N MET A 1 5.58 4.20 5.03
CA MET A 1 6.14 5.33 4.25
C MET A 1 5.33 5.68 3.00
N SER A 2 4.58 4.76 2.37
CA SER A 2 3.89 5.02 1.10
C SER A 2 2.85 6.14 1.14
N GLN A 3 2.03 6.23 2.20
CA GLN A 3 0.92 7.19 2.25
C GLN A 3 1.38 8.65 2.20
N ALA A 4 2.40 9.02 2.99
CA ALA A 4 2.93 10.38 2.97
C ALA A 4 3.60 10.72 1.64
N TYR A 5 4.34 9.77 1.06
CA TYR A 5 5.04 9.98 -0.21
C TYR A 5 4.07 10.13 -1.39
N ILE A 6 3.19 9.14 -1.60
CA ILE A 6 2.17 9.16 -2.66
C ILE A 6 1.23 10.34 -2.45
N GLY A 7 0.80 10.56 -1.20
CA GLY A 7 -0.10 11.63 -0.86
C GLY A 7 0.49 13.02 -1.06
N TYR A 8 1.81 13.21 -0.85
CA TYR A 8 2.48 14.47 -1.14
C TYR A 8 2.48 14.78 -2.64
N ASP A 9 2.87 13.80 -3.46
CA ASP A 9 2.92 13.95 -4.91
C ASP A 9 1.53 14.27 -5.48
N LEU A 10 0.50 13.52 -5.06
CA LEU A 10 -0.88 13.75 -5.47
C LEU A 10 -1.41 15.10 -4.98
N GLN A 11 -1.13 15.48 -3.73
CA GLN A 11 -1.56 16.76 -3.18
C GLN A 11 -0.99 17.94 -3.96
N ASN A 12 0.30 17.88 -4.32
CA ASN A 12 0.95 18.93 -5.08
C ASN A 12 0.43 19.02 -6.51
N ALA A 13 0.37 17.88 -7.22
CA ALA A 13 -0.11 17.84 -8.61
C ALA A 13 -1.55 18.35 -8.71
N LEU A 14 -2.43 17.95 -7.78
CA LEU A 14 -3.81 18.41 -7.78
C LEU A 14 -3.90 19.91 -7.43
N LYS A 15 -3.13 20.39 -6.44
CA LYS A 15 -3.11 21.81 -6.07
C LYS A 15 -2.63 22.68 -7.23
N GLU A 16 -1.59 22.26 -7.93
CA GLU A 16 -1.06 22.96 -9.11
C GLU A 16 -2.13 23.06 -10.21
N GLU A 17 -2.80 21.96 -10.52
CA GLU A 17 -3.84 21.95 -11.55
C GLU A 17 -5.06 22.82 -11.17
N LEU A 18 -5.44 22.84 -9.89
CA LEU A 18 -6.49 23.75 -9.40
C LEU A 18 -6.08 25.21 -9.57
N LEU A 19 -4.83 25.56 -9.26
CA LEU A 19 -4.31 26.91 -9.45
C LEU A 19 -4.26 27.32 -10.92
N ASN A 20 -3.83 26.43 -11.82
CA ASN A 20 -3.80 26.68 -13.27
C ASN A 20 -5.21 26.98 -13.84
N ARG A 21 -6.25 26.43 -13.21
CA ARG A 21 -7.66 26.69 -13.54
C ARG A 21 -8.26 27.89 -12.81
N GLY A 22 -7.47 28.63 -12.03
CA GLY A 22 -7.94 29.76 -11.22
C GLY A 22 -8.77 29.35 -9.99
N ILE A 23 -8.77 28.07 -9.61
CA ILE A 23 -9.52 27.54 -8.47
C ILE A 23 -8.63 27.59 -7.21
N LYS A 24 -9.00 28.45 -6.25
CA LYS A 24 -8.30 28.57 -4.96
C LYS A 24 -8.92 27.64 -3.93
N LYS A 25 -8.47 26.38 -3.89
CA LYS A 25 -8.86 25.40 -2.87
C LYS A 25 -7.64 24.73 -2.26
N ASN A 26 -7.74 24.40 -0.97
CA ASN A 26 -6.75 23.59 -0.30
C ASN A 26 -6.93 22.12 -0.69
N VAL A 27 -5.81 21.40 -0.79
CA VAL A 27 -5.76 19.95 -0.97
C VAL A 27 -5.02 19.38 0.23
N ALA A 28 -5.58 18.34 0.84
CA ALA A 28 -5.01 17.69 2.00
C ALA A 28 -4.96 16.17 1.78
N THR A 29 -3.84 15.57 2.17
CA THR A 29 -3.69 14.11 2.31
C THR A 29 -3.83 13.75 3.79
N VAL A 30 -4.71 12.79 4.08
CA VAL A 30 -4.91 12.26 5.44
C VAL A 30 -4.22 10.92 5.56
N ILE A 31 -3.28 10.81 6.50
CA ILE A 31 -2.70 9.51 6.89
C ILE A 31 -3.81 8.70 7.53
N THR A 32 -4.06 7.50 6.99
CA THR A 32 -5.26 6.72 7.30
C THR A 32 -4.88 5.34 7.81
N GLN A 33 -5.39 5.00 8.98
CA GLN A 33 -5.33 3.68 9.60
C GLN A 33 -6.63 2.94 9.34
N VAL A 34 -6.50 1.63 9.13
CA VAL A 34 -7.63 0.74 8.91
C VAL A 34 -7.57 -0.38 9.93
N ARG A 35 -8.63 -0.51 10.75
CA ARG A 35 -8.78 -1.65 11.65
C ARG A 35 -9.11 -2.89 10.83
N VAL A 36 -8.52 -4.00 11.23
CA VAL A 36 -8.76 -5.33 10.68
C VAL A 36 -9.02 -6.30 11.84
N ASP A 37 -9.59 -7.47 11.55
CA ASP A 37 -9.73 -8.54 12.53
C ASP A 37 -8.36 -9.22 12.73
N GLU A 38 -7.92 -9.37 13.98
CA GLU A 38 -6.65 -10.04 14.31
C GLU A 38 -6.65 -11.52 13.96
N ASN A 39 -7.85 -12.14 13.90
CA ASN A 39 -8.03 -13.55 13.57
C ASN A 39 -8.36 -13.78 12.08
N ASP A 40 -8.17 -12.77 11.22
CA ASP A 40 -8.44 -12.92 9.79
C ASP A 40 -7.53 -14.01 9.18
N PRO A 41 -8.10 -15.04 8.53
CA PRO A 41 -7.31 -16.13 7.92
C PRO A 41 -6.26 -15.67 6.90
N ALA A 42 -6.38 -14.44 6.35
CA ALA A 42 -5.39 -13.86 5.45
C ALA A 42 -4.00 -13.69 6.10
N PHE A 43 -3.88 -13.71 7.43
CA PHE A 43 -2.60 -13.72 8.11
C PHE A 43 -1.86 -15.07 7.98
N GLU A 44 -2.60 -16.18 7.94
CA GLU A 44 -2.03 -17.53 7.76
C GLU A 44 -1.72 -17.83 6.29
N HIS A 45 -2.48 -17.20 5.37
CA HIS A 45 -2.33 -17.37 3.93
C HIS A 45 -2.11 -16.04 3.19
N PRO A 46 -0.90 -15.46 3.26
CA PRO A 46 -0.52 -14.28 2.48
C PRO A 46 -0.65 -14.50 0.97
N THR A 47 -1.41 -13.62 0.31
CA THR A 47 -1.74 -13.75 -1.12
C THR A 47 -1.46 -12.48 -1.92
N LYS A 48 -1.23 -11.35 -1.26
CA LYS A 48 -1.13 -10.06 -1.94
C LYS A 48 0.32 -9.77 -2.35
N PRO A 49 0.63 -9.70 -3.67
CA PRO A 49 1.98 -9.43 -4.12
C PRO A 49 2.34 -7.95 -3.95
N ILE A 50 3.53 -7.68 -3.41
CA ILE A 50 4.09 -6.34 -3.18
C ILE A 50 5.53 -6.24 -3.67
N GLY A 51 6.01 -5.00 -3.83
CA GLY A 51 7.39 -4.74 -4.23
C GLY A 51 7.69 -5.08 -5.69
N GLN A 52 8.98 -5.12 -6.01
CA GLN A 52 9.52 -5.42 -7.33
C GLN A 52 9.45 -6.91 -7.66
N PHE A 53 9.64 -7.24 -8.94
CA PHE A 53 9.81 -8.61 -9.41
C PHE A 53 11.21 -9.12 -9.05
N MET A 54 11.29 -10.40 -8.74
CA MET A 54 12.50 -11.16 -8.48
C MET A 54 12.62 -12.29 -9.49
N THR A 55 13.85 -12.69 -9.79
CA THR A 55 14.09 -14.00 -10.43
C THR A 55 13.80 -15.13 -9.43
N LYS A 56 13.80 -16.37 -9.92
CA LYS A 56 13.62 -17.52 -9.04
C LYS A 56 14.76 -17.64 -8.02
N GLU A 57 15.98 -17.40 -8.46
CA GLU A 57 17.19 -17.48 -7.63
C GLU A 57 17.18 -16.43 -6.52
N GLU A 58 16.77 -15.19 -6.85
CA GLU A 58 16.60 -14.12 -5.87
C GLU A 58 15.50 -14.43 -4.85
N ALA A 59 14.38 -14.99 -5.32
CA ALA A 59 13.27 -15.39 -4.48
C ALA A 59 13.65 -16.53 -3.52
N ASP A 60 14.33 -17.57 -4.01
CA ASP A 60 14.82 -18.70 -3.21
C ASP A 60 15.83 -18.21 -2.15
N ALA A 61 16.74 -17.30 -2.52
CA ALA A 61 17.67 -16.69 -1.58
C ALA A 61 16.96 -15.83 -0.51
N ALA A 62 15.93 -15.07 -0.89
CA ALA A 62 15.14 -14.27 0.05
C ALA A 62 14.38 -15.15 1.05
N VAL A 63 13.75 -16.23 0.57
CA VAL A 63 13.07 -17.22 1.43
C VAL A 63 14.07 -17.83 2.41
N ALA A 64 15.23 -18.29 1.94
CA ALA A 64 16.24 -18.95 2.77
C ALA A 64 16.87 -18.02 3.83
N SER A 65 17.12 -16.75 3.46
CA SER A 65 17.84 -15.81 4.34
C SER A 65 16.95 -15.07 5.33
N SER A 66 15.68 -14.81 4.96
CA SER A 66 14.80 -13.91 5.72
C SER A 66 13.41 -14.47 6.00
N GLY A 67 13.09 -15.67 5.51
CA GLY A 67 11.78 -16.30 5.68
C GLY A 67 10.64 -15.54 4.98
N ILE A 68 10.95 -14.62 4.07
CA ILE A 68 9.94 -13.87 3.33
C ILE A 68 9.19 -14.82 2.41
N GLN A 69 7.86 -14.79 2.46
CA GLN A 69 7.01 -15.53 1.54
C GLN A 69 6.93 -14.85 0.17
N VAL A 70 6.99 -15.66 -0.88
CA VAL A 70 6.99 -15.23 -2.28
C VAL A 70 5.99 -16.05 -3.08
N MET A 71 5.49 -15.51 -4.17
CA MET A 71 4.68 -16.23 -5.16
C MET A 71 5.12 -15.90 -6.58
N GLU A 72 4.90 -16.84 -7.49
CA GLU A 72 5.04 -16.58 -8.93
C GLU A 72 3.87 -15.72 -9.42
N ASP A 73 4.17 -14.65 -10.15
CA ASP A 73 3.19 -13.69 -10.67
C ASP A 73 3.14 -13.80 -12.20
N ALA A 74 2.33 -14.77 -12.67
CA ALA A 74 1.96 -14.98 -14.07
C ALA A 74 3.13 -15.01 -15.07
N GLY A 75 4.23 -15.70 -14.73
CA GLY A 75 5.40 -15.85 -15.60
C GLY A 75 6.27 -14.59 -15.76
N ARG A 76 5.96 -13.51 -15.03
CA ARG A 76 6.77 -12.28 -15.01
C ARG A 76 7.90 -12.32 -13.97
N GLY A 77 7.97 -13.40 -13.18
CA GLY A 77 8.88 -13.57 -12.06
C GLY A 77 8.14 -13.76 -10.75
N TYR A 78 8.86 -13.58 -9.65
CA TYR A 78 8.39 -13.81 -8.29
C TYR A 78 8.20 -12.48 -7.56
N ARG A 79 7.24 -12.43 -6.66
CA ARG A 79 7.03 -11.25 -5.81
C ARG A 79 6.82 -11.68 -4.37
N ARG A 80 7.27 -10.82 -3.45
CA ARG A 80 6.94 -10.97 -2.04
C ARG A 80 5.43 -10.89 -1.86
N VAL A 81 4.88 -11.80 -1.07
CA VAL A 81 3.48 -11.73 -0.64
C VAL A 81 3.38 -11.27 0.81
N VAL A 82 2.27 -10.60 1.11
CA VAL A 82 1.90 -10.19 2.47
C VAL A 82 0.43 -10.50 2.71
N ALA A 83 0.06 -10.56 4.00
CA ALA A 83 -1.32 -10.67 4.42
C ALA A 83 -2.14 -9.51 3.86
N SER A 84 -3.38 -9.80 3.47
CA SER A 84 -4.34 -8.81 3.00
C SER A 84 -5.70 -9.02 3.68
N PRO A 85 -5.78 -8.84 5.00
CA PRO A 85 -7.00 -9.01 5.76
C PRO A 85 -8.10 -8.04 5.31
N LYS A 86 -9.35 -8.39 5.58
CA LYS A 86 -10.49 -7.55 5.21
C LYS A 86 -10.52 -6.28 6.05
N PRO A 87 -10.70 -5.10 5.43
CA PRO A 87 -10.84 -3.86 6.17
C PRO A 87 -12.17 -3.87 6.96
N ALA A 88 -12.11 -3.56 8.24
CA ALA A 88 -13.30 -3.48 9.10
C ALA A 88 -13.75 -2.02 9.29
N GLU A 89 -12.82 -1.10 9.47
CA GLU A 89 -13.12 0.29 9.85
C GLU A 89 -11.99 1.24 9.50
N ILE A 90 -12.33 2.47 9.10
CA ILE A 90 -11.38 3.56 8.91
C ILE A 90 -11.34 4.38 10.20
N ILE A 91 -10.18 4.45 10.86
CA ILE A 91 -10.06 5.11 12.17
C ILE A 91 -10.28 6.62 12.05
N GLU A 92 -9.75 7.23 10.98
CA GLU A 92 -9.82 8.67 10.77
C GLU A 92 -11.14 9.14 10.10
N ILE A 93 -12.18 8.30 10.02
CA ILE A 93 -13.42 8.60 9.25
C ILE A 93 -14.12 9.90 9.68
N ASP A 94 -14.07 10.23 10.98
CA ASP A 94 -14.68 11.44 11.54
C ASP A 94 -13.70 12.62 11.63
N THR A 95 -12.50 12.48 11.06
CA THR A 95 -11.46 13.52 11.10
C THR A 95 -11.94 14.75 10.34
N LYS A 96 -11.91 15.90 11.02
CA LYS A 96 -12.29 17.19 10.45
C LYS A 96 -11.04 18.01 10.13
N ILE A 97 -10.94 18.46 8.90
CA ILE A 97 -9.93 19.42 8.45
C ILE A 97 -10.68 20.72 8.15
N SER A 98 -10.53 21.70 9.04
CA SER A 98 -11.18 23.02 8.98
C SER A 98 -10.28 24.08 8.36
#